data_AF-A0A379F1S0-F1
#
_entry.id   AF-A0A379F1S0-F1
#
_cell.length_a   1.000
_cell.length_b   1.000
_cell.length_c   1.000
_cell.angle_alpha   90.00
_cell.angle_beta   90.00
_cell.angle_gamma   90.00
#
_symmetry.space_group_name_H-M   'P 1'
#
loop_
_entity.id
_entity.type
_entity.pdbx_description
1 polymer ?
#
loop_
_entity_poly.entity_id
_entity_poly.type
_entity_poly.pdbx_seq_one_letter_code
_entity_poly.pdbx_strand_id
1 'polypeptide(L)'
;MAEELNEVFTLENKEMGSWSEHKQFITFVAKWEKKYPILKKYKADYNIAYFTYMDFPVQVQRCIYTTNWIERLNRKYKRTIKTRTSMPSNKSVLFLLT
;
A
#
# COMPACT_ATOMS: atom_id res chain seq x y z
N MET A 1 -7.96 8.75 12.90
CA MET A 1 -6.71 8.12 12.37
C MET A 1 -6.84 7.79 10.89
N ALA A 2 -7.79 6.95 10.46
CA ALA A 2 -7.91 6.62 9.03
C ALA A 2 -8.26 7.86 8.17
N GLU A 3 -9.18 8.70 8.65
CA GLU A 3 -9.52 9.98 8.01
C GLU A 3 -8.30 10.92 7.95
N GLU A 4 -7.62 11.14 9.09
CA GLU A 4 -6.37 11.93 9.14
C GLU A 4 -5.27 11.38 8.22
N LEU A 5 -5.22 10.06 8.00
CA LEU A 5 -4.26 9.45 7.09
C LEU A 5 -4.62 9.76 5.63
N ASN A 6 -5.91 9.73 5.29
CA ASN A 6 -6.37 10.11 3.94
C ASN A 6 -6.06 11.58 3.63
N GLU A 7 -6.09 12.47 4.63
CA GLU A 7 -5.70 13.87 4.48
C GLU A 7 -4.20 14.04 4.16
N VAL A 8 -3.34 13.14 4.63
CA VAL A 8 -1.90 13.15 4.30
C VAL A 8 -1.65 12.71 2.86
N PHE A 9 -2.50 11.83 2.32
CA PHE A 9 -2.38 11.28 0.98
C PHE A 9 -3.43 11.87 0.04
N THR A 10 -3.30 13.15 -0.29
CA THR A 10 -4.14 13.77 -1.32
C THR A 10 -3.64 13.42 -2.71
N LEU A 11 -4.32 12.47 -3.36
CA LEU A 11 -4.02 12.14 -4.76
C LEU A 11 -4.32 13.33 -5.68
N GLU A 12 -3.67 13.35 -6.85
CA GLU A 12 -4.00 14.24 -7.98
C GLU A 12 -3.69 15.73 -7.80
N ASN A 13 -3.17 16.12 -6.63
CA ASN A 13 -2.68 17.48 -6.39
C ASN A 13 -1.33 17.68 -7.08
N LYS A 14 -1.34 18.31 -8.26
CA LYS A 14 -0.11 18.63 -9.02
C LYS A 14 0.87 19.56 -8.30
N GLU A 15 0.42 20.25 -7.26
CA GLU A 15 1.22 21.25 -6.52
C GLU A 15 2.06 20.64 -5.40
N MET A 16 1.69 19.45 -4.91
CA MET A 16 2.44 18.74 -3.89
C MET A 16 3.25 17.63 -4.57
N GLY A 17 4.56 17.64 -4.32
CA GLY A 17 5.49 16.64 -4.84
C GLY A 17 6.11 15.87 -3.68
N SER A 18 6.52 14.63 -3.95
CA SER A 18 6.87 13.54 -3.00
C SER A 18 7.42 13.93 -1.62
N TRP A 19 8.31 14.92 -1.57
CA TRP A 19 8.94 15.42 -0.35
C TRP A 19 7.97 16.13 0.61
N SER A 20 6.96 16.82 0.09
CA SER A 20 5.97 17.56 0.86
C SER A 20 5.07 16.61 1.65
N GLU A 21 4.54 15.57 0.99
CA GLU A 21 3.68 14.56 1.59
C GLU A 21 4.47 13.72 2.60
N HIS A 22 5.73 13.40 2.31
CA HIS A 22 6.59 12.72 3.28
C HIS A 22 6.74 13.54 4.57
N LYS A 23 6.89 14.87 4.47
CA LYS A 23 6.96 15.76 5.64
C LYS A 23 5.65 15.81 6.43
N GLN A 24 4.51 15.85 5.73
CA GLN A 24 3.20 15.76 6.38
C GLN A 24 3.03 14.41 7.09
N PHE A 25 3.45 13.33 6.45
CA PHE A 25 3.42 11.99 7.02
C PHE A 25 4.31 11.85 8.26
N ILE A 26 5.50 12.44 8.28
CA ILE A 26 6.34 12.46 9.50
C ILE A 26 5.62 13.16 10.66
N THR A 27 4.91 14.26 10.38
CA THR A 27 4.10 14.97 11.39
C THR A 27 2.97 14.07 11.93
N PHE A 28 2.28 13.35 11.02
CA PHE A 28 1.29 12.35 11.40
C PHE A 28 1.89 11.23 12.26
N VAL A 29 3.05 10.69 11.87
CA VAL A 29 3.76 9.65 12.64
C VAL A 29 4.13 10.16 14.03
N ALA A 30 4.66 11.38 14.15
CA ALA A 30 5.01 11.97 15.45
C ALA A 30 3.79 12.13 16.37
N LYS A 31 2.61 12.46 15.83
CA LYS A 31 1.36 12.53 16.59
C LYS A 31 0.94 11.15 17.14
N TRP A 32 1.08 10.10 16.34
CA TRP A 32 0.54 8.77 16.65
C TRP A 32 1.55 7.77 17.23
N GLU A 33 2.85 8.07 17.21
CA GLU A 33 3.89 7.14 17.67
C GLU A 33 3.78 6.76 19.15
N LYS A 34 3.20 7.63 19.99
CA LYS A 34 2.98 7.35 21.41
C LYS A 34 1.96 6.22 21.61
N LYS A 35 0.91 6.19 20.78
CA LYS A 35 -0.13 5.16 20.83
C LYS A 35 0.25 3.93 20.03
N TYR A 36 1.00 4.11 18.94
CA TYR A 36 1.43 3.03 18.04
C TYR A 36 2.94 3.11 17.80
N PRO A 37 3.76 2.51 18.69
CA PRO A 37 5.23 2.58 18.59
C PRO A 37 5.80 2.05 17.28
N ILE A 38 5.09 1.14 16.61
CA ILE A 38 5.51 0.58 15.32
C ILE A 38 5.60 1.64 14.21
N LEU A 39 4.90 2.77 14.35
CA LEU A 39 4.95 3.85 13.37
C LEU A 39 6.31 4.54 13.33
N LYS A 40 7.11 4.46 14.40
CA LYS A 40 8.45 5.08 14.47
C LYS A 40 9.38 4.63 13.35
N LYS A 41 9.24 3.39 12.87
CA LYS A 41 10.06 2.84 11.79
C LYS A 41 9.95 3.65 10.49
N TYR A 42 8.83 4.34 10.29
CA TYR A 42 8.56 5.13 9.09
C TYR A 42 9.26 6.49 9.08
N LYS A 43 9.87 6.92 10.19
CA LYS A 43 10.71 8.14 10.24
C LYS A 43 12.10 7.96 9.62
N ALA A 44 12.51 6.73 9.30
CA ALA A 44 13.82 6.51 8.69
C ALA A 44 13.88 7.06 7.26
N ASP A 45 15.02 7.65 6.89
CA ASP A 45 15.18 8.42 5.65
C ASP A 45 14.85 7.62 4.38
N TYR A 46 15.15 6.31 4.37
CA TYR A 46 14.87 5.46 3.20
C TYR A 46 13.37 5.28 2.92
N ASN A 47 12.48 5.56 3.88
CA ASN A 47 11.04 5.43 3.69
C ASN A 47 10.45 6.53 2.80
N ILE A 48 11.23 7.57 2.46
CA ILE A 48 10.80 8.52 1.45
C ILE A 48 10.53 7.86 0.10
N ALA A 49 11.20 6.72 -0.17
CA ALA A 49 10.97 5.94 -1.38
C ALA A 49 9.50 5.49 -1.53
N TYR A 50 8.72 5.41 -0.45
CA TYR A 50 7.29 5.11 -0.54
C TYR A 50 6.46 6.22 -1.18
N PHE A 51 6.98 7.44 -1.26
CA PHE A 51 6.27 8.60 -1.78
C PHE A 51 6.63 8.90 -3.24
N THR A 52 7.57 8.18 -3.85
CA THR A 52 8.02 8.46 -5.23
C THR A 52 6.92 8.28 -6.27
N TYR A 53 5.88 7.50 -5.96
CA TYR A 53 4.76 7.31 -6.88
C TYR A 53 3.91 8.58 -7.05
N MET A 54 4.00 9.55 -6.14
CA MET A 54 3.31 10.83 -6.26
C MET A 54 3.81 11.65 -7.45
N ASP A 55 5.05 11.41 -7.90
CA ASP A 55 5.62 12.11 -9.04
C ASP A 55 5.16 11.52 -10.40
N PHE A 56 4.43 10.40 -10.38
CA PHE A 56 3.88 9.79 -11.60
C PHE A 56 2.59 10.47 -12.07
N PRO A 57 2.17 10.27 -13.33
CA PRO A 57 0.88 10.73 -13.81
C PRO A 57 -0.28 10.20 -12.94
N VAL A 58 -1.34 11.00 -12.80
CA VAL A 58 -2.53 10.71 -11.98
C VAL A 58 -3.10 9.30 -12.22
N GLN A 59 -3.10 8.84 -13.47
CA GLN A 59 -3.60 7.51 -13.83
C GLN A 59 -2.77 6.39 -13.17
N VAL A 60 -1.45 6.56 -13.12
CA VAL A 60 -0.52 5.61 -12.50
C VAL A 60 -0.61 5.69 -10.98
N GLN A 61 -0.74 6.90 -10.42
CA GLN A 61 -0.94 7.10 -8.98
C GLN A 61 -2.16 6.32 -8.48
N ARG A 62 -3.32 6.45 -9.15
CA ARG A 62 -4.55 5.71 -8.80
C ARG A 62 -4.36 4.20 -8.85
N CYS A 63 -3.62 3.69 -9.83
CA CYS A 63 -3.31 2.27 -9.94
C CYS A 63 -2.44 1.77 -8.78
N ILE A 64 -1.48 2.57 -8.32
CA ILE A 64 -0.56 2.21 -7.22
C ILE A 64 -1.24 2.36 -5.85
N TYR A 65 -2.01 3.43 -5.65
CA TYR A 65 -2.67 3.73 -4.37
C TYR A 65 -3.74 2.70 -4.01
N THR A 66 -4.48 2.19 -5.01
CA THR A 66 -5.57 1.24 -4.75
C THR A 66 -5.05 -0.19 -4.59
N THR A 67 -5.49 -0.87 -3.54
CA THR A 67 -5.21 -2.31 -3.32
C THR A 67 -6.22 -3.22 -4.02
N ASN A 68 -7.25 -2.67 -4.66
CA ASN A 68 -8.36 -3.40 -5.26
C ASN A 68 -7.91 -4.55 -6.17
N TRP A 69 -6.87 -4.32 -6.97
CA TRP A 69 -6.39 -5.31 -7.95
C TRP A 69 -5.71 -6.49 -7.25
N ILE A 70 -4.79 -6.22 -6.33
CA ILE A 70 -4.09 -7.27 -5.58
C ILE A 70 -5.02 -7.98 -4.60
N GLU A 71 -5.97 -7.28 -3.99
CA GLU A 71 -6.99 -7.88 -3.13
C GLU A 71 -7.94 -8.79 -3.90
N ARG A 72 -8.40 -8.35 -5.08
CA ARG A 72 -9.23 -9.18 -5.97
C ARG A 72 -8.50 -10.45 -6.39
N LEU A 73 -7.22 -10.32 -6.76
CA LEU A 73 -6.35 -11.45 -7.09
C LEU A 73 -6.20 -12.42 -5.90
N ASN A 74 -5.83 -11.90 -4.73
CA ASN A 74 -5.69 -12.69 -3.51
C ASN A 74 -6.99 -13.36 -3.09
N ARG A 75 -8.15 -12.71 -3.31
CA ARG A 75 -9.46 -13.30 -3.05
C ARG A 75 -9.75 -14.47 -3.99
N LYS A 76 -9.41 -14.36 -5.28
CA LYS A 76 -9.49 -15.47 -6.25
C LYS A 76 -8.64 -16.65 -5.76
N TYR A 77 -7.38 -16.40 -5.40
CA TYR A 77 -6.46 -17.44 -4.94
C TYR A 77 -6.92 -18.12 -3.64
N LYS A 78 -7.30 -17.34 -2.63
CA LYS A 78 -7.83 -17.88 -1.37
C LYS A 78 -9.06 -18.75 -1.59
N ARG A 79 -9.96 -18.37 -2.51
CA ARG A 79 -11.15 -19.16 -2.85
C ARG A 79 -10.76 -20.49 -3.50
N THR A 80 -9.89 -20.46 -4.51
CA THR A 80 -9.42 -21.67 -5.21
C THR A 80 -8.72 -22.64 -4.26
N ILE A 81 -7.87 -22.12 -3.37
CA ILE A 81 -7.16 -22.94 -2.38
C ILE A 81 -8.13 -23.48 -1.33
N LYS A 82 -9.07 -22.68 -0.81
CA LYS A 82 -10.02 -23.12 0.22
C LYS A 82 -10.90 -24.29 -0.23
N THR A 83 -11.26 -24.36 -1.52
CA THR A 83 -12.05 -25.47 -2.06
C THR A 83 -11.24 -26.77 -2.20
N ARG A 84 -9.90 -26.72 -2.15
CA ARG A 84 -9.03 -27.89 -2.32
C ARG A 84 -8.19 -28.15 -1.08
N THR A 85 -8.48 -29.23 -0.37
CA THR A 85 -7.82 -29.61 0.89
C THR A 85 -6.32 -29.92 0.74
N SER A 86 -5.89 -30.40 -0.44
CA SER A 86 -4.48 -30.69 -0.73
C SER A 86 -4.17 -30.47 -2.20
N MET A 87 -2.95 -29.99 -2.48
CA MET A 87 -2.41 -29.85 -3.82
C MET A 87 -1.33 -30.91 -4.02
N PRO A 88 -1.47 -31.83 -4.99
CA PRO A 88 -0.58 -32.99 -5.12
C PRO A 88 0.79 -32.65 -5.72
N SER A 89 0.95 -31.52 -6.42
CA SER A 89 2.25 -31.07 -6.93
C SER A 89 2.29 -29.55 -7.16
N ASN A 90 3.50 -29.01 -7.24
CA ASN A 90 3.78 -27.63 -7.65
C ASN A 90 3.24 -27.28 -9.05
N LYS A 91 3.24 -28.23 -10.01
CA LYS A 91 2.62 -28.04 -11.33
C LYS A 91 1.09 -27.86 -11.23
N SER A 92 0.46 -28.60 -10.32
CA SER A 92 -0.99 -28.49 -10.05
C SER A 92 -1.36 -27.12 -9.51
N VAL A 93 -0.51 -26.53 -8.67
CA VAL A 93 -0.69 -25.19 -8.13
C VAL A 93 -0.59 -24.14 -9.23
N LEU A 94 0.44 -24.20 -10.07
CA LEU A 94 0.63 -23.24 -11.16
C LEU A 94 -0.58 -23.24 -12.10
N PHE A 95 -1.02 -24.41 -12.56
CA PHE A 95 -2.19 -24.57 -13.42
C PHE A 95 -3.49 -23.98 -12.82
N LEU A 96 -3.62 -23.98 -11.50
CA LEU A 96 -4.83 -23.47 -10.82
C LEU A 96 -4.78 -21.97 -10.52
N LEU A 97 -3.59 -21.36 -10.51
CA LEU A 97 -3.37 -19.95 -10.18
C LEU A 97 -3.11 -19.06 -11.40
N THR A 98 -2.70 -19.64 -12.53
CA THR A 98 -2.73 -18.98 -13.85
C THR A 98 -4.15 -19.00 -14.41
#